data_AF-A0A6T1F7C0-F1
#
_entry.id   AF-A0A6T1F7C0-F1
#
_cell.length_a   1.000
_cell.length_b   1.000
_cell.length_c   1.000
_cell.angle_alpha   90.00
_cell.angle_beta   90.00
_cell.angle_gamma   90.00
#
_symmetry.space_group_name_H-M   'P 1'
#
loop_
_entity.id
_entity.type
_entity.pdbx_description
1 polymer ?
#
loop_
_entity_poly.entity_id
_entity_poly.type
_entity_poly.pdbx_seq_one_letter_code
_entity_poly.pdbx_strand_id
1 'polypeptide(L)'
;MAGRRAVFVVLLSSCLLGFLRSALLAFATGGAATPSTHSVQSRSASSAKPALAPELPAAPADVPGADWSSAARLFSGCVLGALLLVSSMQPACADLEDTAIPVDGKGKTVNLSKEEIIRGKRLFNAACAVCHVGGGTRTNQNVGLGFEELSGAQPPRNTIDGLVDYLNAPTTYDGLKDISEVHPSIKAADVWPKMRTMKQKDLYDMSAYILYQNFTIPEKWGGGKQYY
;
A
#
# COMPACT_ATOMS: atom_id res chain seq x y z
N MET A 1 -1.04 -21.57 26.55
CA MET A 1 -1.61 -20.24 26.23
C MET A 1 -2.91 -20.37 25.42
N ALA A 2 -3.96 -21.01 25.97
CA ALA A 2 -5.20 -21.31 25.24
C ALA A 2 -6.42 -20.49 25.70
N GLY A 3 -6.33 -19.73 26.81
CA GLY A 3 -7.47 -19.02 27.40
C GLY A 3 -7.80 -17.63 26.83
N ARG A 4 -6.91 -17.04 26.01
CA ARG A 4 -7.08 -15.64 25.51
C ARG A 4 -7.92 -15.51 24.24
N ARG A 5 -8.20 -16.63 23.54
CA ARG A 5 -8.97 -16.62 22.29
C ARG A 5 -10.49 -16.64 22.50
N ALA A 6 -10.96 -17.18 23.62
CA ALA A 6 -12.40 -17.28 23.89
C ALA A 6 -13.02 -15.94 24.33
N VAL A 7 -12.27 -15.06 24.98
CA VAL A 7 -12.79 -13.77 25.51
C VAL A 7 -13.09 -12.75 24.39
N PHE A 8 -12.33 -12.79 23.30
CA PHE A 8 -12.53 -11.85 22.18
C PHE A 8 -13.76 -12.18 21.32
N VAL A 9 -14.13 -13.46 21.21
CA VAL A 9 -15.29 -13.88 20.42
C VAL A 9 -16.62 -13.52 21.11
N VAL A 10 -16.65 -13.52 22.44
CA VAL A 10 -17.85 -13.15 23.22
C VAL A 10 -18.11 -11.64 23.18
N LEU A 11 -17.05 -10.81 23.18
CA LEU A 11 -17.19 -9.33 23.18
C LEU A 11 -17.70 -8.77 21.84
N LEU A 12 -17.38 -9.41 20.71
CA LEU A 12 -17.89 -8.99 19.39
C LEU A 12 -19.37 -9.37 19.17
N SER A 13 -19.85 -10.45 19.78
CA SER A 13 -21.26 -10.86 19.66
C SER A 13 -22.22 -9.92 20.39
N SER A 14 -21.75 -9.17 21.39
CA SER A 14 -22.59 -8.24 22.16
C SER A 14 -22.78 -6.87 21.48
N CYS A 15 -21.91 -6.47 20.55
CA CYS A 15 -22.07 -5.22 19.80
C CYS A 15 -23.10 -5.32 18.67
N LEU A 16 -23.27 -6.50 18.07
CA LEU A 16 -24.23 -6.71 16.97
C LEU A 16 -25.69 -6.74 17.43
N LEU A 17 -25.95 -7.10 18.69
CA LEU A 17 -27.30 -7.08 19.27
C LEU A 17 -27.74 -5.68 19.76
N GLY A 18 -26.80 -4.75 19.93
CA GLY A 18 -27.09 -3.36 20.31
C GLY A 18 -27.60 -2.50 19.15
N PHE A 19 -27.08 -2.71 17.94
CA PHE A 19 -27.48 -1.94 16.76
C PHE A 19 -28.86 -2.33 16.21
N LEU A 20 -29.32 -3.56 16.42
CA LEU A 20 -30.66 -3.99 15.97
C LEU A 20 -31.81 -3.43 16.82
N ARG A 21 -31.54 -2.95 18.04
CA ARG A 21 -32.58 -2.39 18.93
C ARG A 21 -32.87 -0.90 18.70
N SER A 22 -31.91 -0.13 18.17
CA SER A 22 -32.09 1.30 17.92
C SER A 22 -32.83 1.62 16.61
N ALA A 23 -32.87 0.68 15.66
CA ALA A 23 -33.55 0.88 14.38
C ALA A 23 -35.07 0.65 14.44
N LEU A 24 -35.59 -0.01 15.49
CA LEU A 24 -37.04 -0.28 15.62
C LEU A 24 -37.85 0.83 16.33
N LEU A 25 -37.20 1.85 16.92
CA LEU A 25 -37.91 2.92 17.62
C LEU A 25 -38.13 4.21 16.79
N ALA A 26 -37.56 4.30 15.59
CA ALA A 26 -37.66 5.51 14.75
C ALA A 26 -38.83 5.50 13.74
N PHE A 27 -39.63 4.43 13.68
CA PHE A 27 -40.77 4.33 12.74
C PHE A 27 -42.14 4.61 13.38
N ALA A 28 -42.17 4.99 14.65
CA ALA A 28 -43.41 5.29 15.37
C ALA A 28 -43.36 6.71 15.94
N THR A 29 -43.49 7.73 15.08
CA THR A 29 -44.16 9.02 15.35
C THR A 29 -43.86 10.06 14.25
N GLY A 30 -44.92 10.67 13.71
CA GLY A 30 -44.88 11.87 12.85
C GLY A 30 -45.07 11.53 11.36
N GLY A 31 -46.17 11.86 10.68
CA GLY A 31 -47.09 12.98 10.87
C GLY A 31 -46.89 13.98 9.73
N ALA A 32 -47.90 14.11 8.87
CA ALA A 32 -47.89 14.75 7.55
C ALA A 32 -47.58 16.26 7.52
N ALA A 33 -47.03 16.74 6.40
CA ALA A 33 -47.28 18.09 5.88
C ALA A 33 -47.06 18.16 4.36
N THR A 34 -48.09 18.63 3.66
CA THR A 34 -48.25 18.82 2.20
C THR A 34 -47.44 19.99 1.65
N PRO A 35 -46.98 19.95 0.38
CA PRO A 35 -46.58 21.15 -0.35
C PRO A 35 -47.73 21.73 -1.20
N SER A 36 -47.73 23.05 -1.26
CA SER A 36 -48.75 23.97 -1.73
C SER A 36 -48.86 24.16 -3.26
N THR A 37 -50.10 24.40 -3.66
CA THR A 37 -50.73 24.88 -4.90
C THR A 37 -49.95 25.76 -5.90
N HIS A 38 -50.04 25.34 -7.18
CA HIS A 38 -50.30 26.04 -8.47
C HIS A 38 -50.04 27.56 -8.68
N SER A 39 -49.40 27.91 -9.81
CA SER A 39 -50.02 28.74 -10.89
C SER A 39 -49.11 28.90 -12.12
N VAL A 40 -49.60 28.51 -13.31
CA VAL A 40 -49.13 29.04 -14.60
C VAL A 40 -50.36 29.27 -15.48
N GLN A 41 -50.59 30.53 -15.85
CA GLN A 41 -51.62 30.99 -16.77
C GLN A 41 -51.20 30.72 -18.21
N SER A 42 -52.06 30.07 -18.99
CA SER A 42 -52.03 30.12 -20.46
C SER A 42 -53.33 30.71 -20.99
N ARG A 43 -53.19 31.55 -22.00
CA ARG A 43 -54.17 32.48 -22.56
C ARG A 43 -55.23 31.80 -23.45
N SER A 44 -56.42 32.37 -23.37
CA SER A 44 -57.32 32.78 -24.49
C SER A 44 -58.15 31.76 -25.28
N ALA A 45 -59.34 32.28 -25.64
CA ALA A 45 -60.37 31.82 -26.59
C ALA A 45 -61.31 30.71 -26.08
N SER A 46 -62.53 31.02 -25.63
CA SER A 46 -63.72 31.57 -26.33
C SER A 46 -64.63 30.48 -26.91
N SER A 47 -65.77 30.30 -26.23
CA SER A 47 -67.12 30.11 -26.76
C SER A 47 -67.44 28.92 -27.67
N ALA A 48 -68.22 27.95 -27.18
CA ALA A 48 -69.60 27.65 -27.63
C ALA A 48 -70.12 26.29 -27.08
N LYS A 49 -71.46 26.15 -27.08
CA LYS A 49 -72.35 25.23 -26.35
C LYS A 49 -72.50 23.79 -26.95
N PRO A 50 -73.24 22.86 -26.27
CA PRO A 50 -73.09 21.39 -26.35
C PRO A 50 -74.11 20.65 -27.25
N ALA A 51 -73.82 19.37 -27.57
CA ALA A 51 -74.78 18.28 -27.86
C ALA A 51 -74.03 16.91 -27.94
N LEU A 52 -74.31 15.92 -27.07
CA LEU A 52 -75.11 14.68 -27.28
C LEU A 52 -74.49 13.70 -28.32
N ALA A 53 -74.15 12.41 -28.14
CA ALA A 53 -74.42 11.25 -27.27
C ALA A 53 -73.32 10.16 -27.56
N PRO A 54 -73.43 8.85 -27.25
CA PRO A 54 -73.86 8.08 -26.08
C PRO A 54 -72.72 7.18 -25.50
N GLU A 55 -73.06 6.37 -24.50
CA GLU A 55 -72.23 5.57 -23.58
C GLU A 55 -71.68 4.22 -24.15
N LEU A 56 -70.41 3.93 -23.82
CA LEU A 56 -69.64 2.65 -23.59
C LEU A 56 -69.85 1.37 -24.46
N PRO A 57 -68.82 0.51 -24.62
CA PRO A 57 -68.41 -0.38 -23.53
C PRO A 57 -66.90 -0.44 -23.23
N ALA A 58 -66.66 -0.95 -22.01
CA ALA A 58 -65.41 -1.00 -21.26
C ALA A 58 -64.30 -1.83 -21.91
N ALA A 59 -63.07 -1.34 -21.80
CA ALA A 59 -61.86 -2.15 -21.88
C ALA A 59 -61.68 -2.93 -20.56
N PRO A 60 -61.23 -4.20 -20.60
CA PRO A 60 -61.06 -5.00 -19.40
C PRO A 60 -59.96 -4.45 -18.50
N ALA A 61 -60.21 -4.57 -17.20
CA ALA A 61 -59.43 -4.06 -16.09
C ALA A 61 -57.95 -4.49 -16.11
N ASP A 62 -57.07 -3.54 -15.80
CA ASP A 62 -55.69 -3.78 -15.41
C ASP A 62 -55.64 -4.68 -14.17
N VAL A 63 -55.06 -5.86 -14.32
CA VAL A 63 -54.77 -6.79 -13.22
C VAL A 63 -53.60 -6.26 -12.40
N PRO A 64 -53.72 -6.15 -11.06
CA PRO A 64 -52.61 -5.73 -10.20
C PRO A 64 -51.61 -6.88 -10.06
N GLY A 65 -50.70 -6.99 -11.03
CA GLY A 65 -49.55 -7.89 -10.98
C GLY A 65 -48.37 -7.17 -10.34
N ALA A 66 -47.98 -7.63 -9.15
CA ALA A 66 -46.85 -7.13 -8.39
C ALA A 66 -45.62 -6.79 -9.26
N ASP A 67 -45.06 -5.60 -9.05
CA ASP A 67 -43.83 -5.08 -9.70
C ASP A 67 -42.58 -5.91 -9.31
N TRP A 68 -42.53 -7.17 -9.75
CA TRP A 68 -41.43 -8.11 -9.53
C TRP A 68 -40.14 -7.67 -10.24
N SER A 69 -40.25 -6.80 -11.23
CA SER A 69 -39.14 -6.21 -11.98
C SER A 69 -38.27 -5.29 -11.11
N SER A 70 -38.86 -4.58 -10.14
CA SER A 70 -38.13 -3.76 -9.17
C SER A 70 -37.47 -4.62 -8.10
N ALA A 71 -38.16 -5.64 -7.62
CA ALA A 71 -37.60 -6.60 -6.66
C ALA A 71 -36.42 -7.39 -7.24
N ALA A 72 -36.55 -7.88 -8.48
CA ALA A 72 -35.50 -8.64 -9.17
C ALA A 72 -34.21 -7.83 -9.37
N ARG A 73 -34.32 -6.51 -9.63
CA ARG A 73 -33.16 -5.61 -9.78
C ARG A 73 -32.43 -5.39 -8.46
N LEU A 74 -33.17 -5.28 -7.35
CA LEU A 74 -32.58 -5.16 -6.02
C LEU A 74 -31.87 -6.45 -5.59
N PHE A 75 -32.49 -7.62 -5.84
CA PHE A 75 -31.85 -8.90 -5.54
C PHE A 75 -30.60 -9.14 -6.39
N SER A 76 -30.64 -8.85 -7.70
CA SER A 76 -29.46 -9.01 -8.57
C SER A 76 -28.33 -8.05 -8.18
N GLY A 77 -28.65 -6.82 -7.76
CA GLY A 77 -27.67 -5.86 -7.25
C GLY A 77 -27.06 -6.28 -5.92
N CYS A 78 -27.86 -6.81 -5.00
CA CYS A 78 -27.37 -7.34 -3.73
C CYS A 78 -26.49 -8.58 -3.91
N VAL A 79 -26.81 -9.47 -4.85
CA VAL A 79 -26.00 -10.66 -5.15
C VAL A 79 -24.67 -10.27 -5.78
N LEU A 80 -24.67 -9.34 -6.75
CA LEU A 80 -23.43 -8.87 -7.37
C LEU A 80 -22.57 -8.06 -6.38
N GLY A 81 -23.20 -7.24 -5.53
CA GLY A 81 -22.52 -6.51 -4.46
C GLY A 81 -21.92 -7.43 -3.39
N ALA A 82 -22.64 -8.48 -2.99
CA ALA A 82 -22.12 -9.48 -2.07
C ALA A 82 -20.97 -10.30 -2.68
N LEU A 83 -21.06 -10.64 -3.97
CA LEU A 83 -20.00 -11.35 -4.69
C LEU A 83 -18.72 -10.50 -4.79
N LEU A 84 -18.85 -9.20 -5.07
CA LEU A 84 -17.70 -8.29 -5.13
C LEU A 84 -17.06 -8.06 -3.76
N LEU A 85 -17.85 -7.99 -2.68
CA LEU A 85 -17.35 -7.82 -1.30
C LEU A 85 -16.65 -9.08 -0.76
N VAL A 86 -17.06 -10.28 -1.17
CA VAL A 86 -16.37 -11.53 -0.82
C VAL A 86 -15.06 -11.69 -1.58
N SER A 87 -14.99 -11.18 -2.81
CA SER A 87 -13.79 -11.26 -3.68
C SER A 87 -12.67 -10.30 -3.26
N SER A 88 -12.98 -9.25 -2.50
CA SER A 88 -12.00 -8.27 -2.00
C SER A 88 -11.38 -8.64 -0.65
N MET A 89 -11.73 -9.79 -0.07
CA MET A 89 -11.20 -10.24 1.22
C MET A 89 -9.90 -11.04 1.04
N GLN A 90 -8.94 -10.51 0.29
CA GLN A 90 -7.56 -10.97 0.40
C GLN A 90 -6.85 -10.05 1.41
N PRO A 91 -6.32 -10.59 2.53
CA PRO A 91 -5.45 -9.81 3.37
C PRO A 91 -4.21 -9.45 2.53
N ALA A 92 -4.06 -8.17 2.21
CA ALA A 92 -2.84 -7.64 1.63
C ALA A 92 -1.74 -7.64 2.70
N CYS A 93 -1.22 -8.82 3.03
CA CYS A 93 0.09 -8.94 3.62
C CYS A 93 1.08 -8.75 2.46
N ALA A 94 1.46 -7.51 2.17
CA ALA A 94 2.81 -7.29 1.66
C ALA A 94 3.74 -7.70 2.81
N ASP A 95 3.99 -9.01 2.93
CA ASP A 95 4.95 -9.51 3.90
C ASP A 95 6.32 -8.98 3.48
N LEU A 96 7.21 -8.74 4.44
CA LEU A 96 8.55 -8.18 4.26
C LEU A 96 9.48 -9.03 3.36
N GLU A 97 8.92 -10.02 2.67
CA GLU A 97 9.52 -11.13 1.96
C GLU A 97 9.37 -11.01 0.42
N ASP A 98 8.70 -9.98 -0.08
CA ASP A 98 8.44 -9.82 -1.53
C ASP A 98 9.32 -8.75 -2.23
N THR A 99 10.28 -8.15 -1.51
CA THR A 99 11.21 -7.19 -2.12
C THR A 99 12.32 -7.94 -2.86
N ALA A 100 12.23 -7.98 -4.19
CA ALA A 100 13.25 -8.57 -5.06
C ALA A 100 14.50 -7.69 -5.13
N ILE A 101 15.59 -8.14 -4.50
CA ILE A 101 16.88 -7.43 -4.48
C ILE A 101 17.79 -7.94 -5.59
N PRO A 102 18.39 -7.07 -6.43
CA PRO A 102 19.30 -7.48 -7.50
C PRO A 102 20.62 -8.03 -6.92
N VAL A 103 20.91 -9.29 -7.22
CA VAL A 103 22.15 -9.96 -6.82
C VAL A 103 23.29 -9.56 -7.77
N ASP A 104 23.02 -9.60 -9.07
CA ASP A 104 23.98 -9.34 -10.13
C ASP A 104 23.45 -8.34 -11.18
N GLY A 105 24.32 -7.92 -12.09
CA GLY A 105 23.95 -7.07 -13.23
C GLY A 105 23.26 -7.81 -14.39
N LYS A 106 22.90 -9.09 -14.22
CA LYS A 106 22.31 -9.96 -15.25
C LYS A 106 20.83 -10.22 -15.02
N GLY A 107 20.23 -9.59 -14.01
CA GLY A 107 18.81 -9.72 -13.67
C GLY A 107 18.49 -10.80 -12.65
N LYS A 108 19.50 -11.42 -12.01
CA LYS A 108 19.25 -12.33 -10.90
C LYS A 108 18.80 -11.54 -9.68
N THR A 109 17.67 -11.91 -9.10
CA THR A 109 17.14 -11.31 -7.87
C THR A 109 17.03 -12.34 -6.75
N VAL A 110 17.00 -11.85 -5.51
CA VAL A 110 16.78 -12.65 -4.31
C VAL A 110 15.79 -11.94 -3.39
N ASN A 111 14.94 -12.72 -2.73
CA ASN A 111 14.08 -12.23 -1.66
C ASN A 111 14.77 -12.49 -0.33
N LEU A 112 14.85 -11.45 0.50
CA LEU A 112 15.52 -11.53 1.80
C LEU A 112 14.56 -12.03 2.88
N SER A 113 15.06 -12.89 3.76
CA SER A 113 14.38 -13.23 5.01
C SER A 113 14.45 -12.09 6.03
N LYS A 114 13.50 -12.06 6.97
CA LYS A 114 13.50 -11.09 8.09
C LYS A 114 14.78 -11.18 8.91
N GLU A 115 15.30 -12.39 9.11
CA GLU A 115 16.53 -12.65 9.85
C GLU A 115 17.75 -12.03 9.16
N GLU A 116 17.83 -12.10 7.83
CA GLU A 116 18.90 -11.49 7.04
C GLU A 116 18.84 -9.97 7.10
N ILE A 117 17.65 -9.38 6.99
CA ILE A 117 17.46 -7.92 7.11
C ILE A 117 17.90 -7.44 8.50
N ILE A 118 17.49 -8.14 9.57
CA ILE A 118 17.88 -7.79 10.94
C ILE A 118 19.40 -7.92 11.13
N ARG A 119 20.02 -8.97 10.57
CA ARG A 119 21.47 -9.15 10.65
C ARG A 119 22.22 -8.06 9.88
N GLY A 120 21.83 -7.79 8.64
CA GLY A 120 22.39 -6.74 7.80
C GLY A 120 22.28 -5.36 8.45
N LYS A 121 21.13 -5.03 9.03
CA LYS A 121 20.92 -3.79 9.80
C LYS A 121 21.88 -3.65 10.97
N ARG A 122 22.09 -4.73 11.74
CA ARG A 122 23.02 -4.72 12.88
C ARG A 122 24.46 -4.48 12.43
N LEU A 123 24.88 -5.17 11.36
CA LEU A 123 26.22 -5.02 10.77
C LEU A 123 26.44 -3.61 10.22
N PHE A 124 25.48 -3.08 9.47
CA PHE A 124 25.52 -1.72 8.94
C PHE A 124 25.61 -0.67 10.05
N ASN A 125 24.81 -0.82 11.11
CA ASN A 125 24.84 0.11 12.24
C ASN A 125 26.18 0.08 13.00
N ALA A 126 26.81 -1.08 13.10
CA ALA A 126 28.09 -1.23 13.78
C ALA A 126 29.27 -0.64 13.00
N ALA A 127 29.27 -0.78 11.67
CA ALA A 127 30.42 -0.45 10.83
C ALA A 127 30.25 0.81 9.97
N CYS A 128 29.05 1.07 9.46
CA CYS A 128 28.83 2.03 8.36
C CYS A 128 28.04 3.27 8.80
N ALA A 129 27.11 3.14 9.75
CA ALA A 129 26.17 4.20 10.11
C ALA A 129 26.82 5.48 10.67
N VAL A 130 28.08 5.41 11.11
CA VAL A 130 28.84 6.61 11.52
C VAL A 130 28.98 7.60 10.36
N CYS A 131 29.15 7.12 9.12
CA CYS A 131 29.28 7.97 7.94
C CYS A 131 28.04 7.91 7.05
N HIS A 132 27.33 6.77 7.06
CA HIS A 132 26.21 6.49 6.16
C HIS A 132 24.84 6.42 6.84
N VAL A 133 24.61 7.27 7.83
CA VAL A 133 23.30 7.31 8.50
C VAL A 133 22.20 7.62 7.49
N GLY A 134 21.14 6.80 7.48
CA GLY A 134 20.00 6.99 6.58
C GLY A 134 20.34 6.90 5.10
N GLY A 135 21.45 6.26 4.71
CA GLY A 135 21.86 6.15 3.31
C GLY A 135 22.55 7.39 2.74
N GLY A 136 22.73 8.47 3.50
CA GLY A 136 23.56 9.61 3.09
C GLY A 136 25.06 9.29 3.20
N THR A 137 25.91 10.26 2.93
CA THR A 137 27.35 10.16 3.18
C THR A 137 27.86 11.47 3.77
N ARG A 138 28.32 11.43 5.03
CA ARG A 138 28.71 12.65 5.77
C ARG A 138 29.92 13.37 5.19
N THR A 139 30.90 12.64 4.68
CA THR A 139 32.16 13.19 4.15
C THR A 139 32.04 13.69 2.72
N ASN A 140 31.03 13.23 1.97
CA ASN A 140 30.76 13.62 0.60
C ASN A 140 29.26 13.53 0.32
N GLN A 141 28.57 14.66 0.36
CA GLN A 141 27.11 14.72 0.20
C GLN A 141 26.64 14.49 -1.24
N ASN A 142 27.57 14.44 -2.21
CA ASN A 142 27.24 14.22 -3.62
C ASN A 142 27.17 12.72 -3.97
N VAL A 143 27.57 11.82 -3.06
CA VAL A 143 27.61 10.37 -3.30
C VAL A 143 26.95 9.64 -2.14
N GLY A 144 25.67 9.31 -2.28
CA GLY A 144 24.89 8.54 -1.31
C GLY A 144 24.89 7.03 -1.56
N LEU A 145 24.16 6.31 -0.72
CA LEU A 145 23.81 4.90 -0.90
C LEU A 145 22.42 4.73 -1.53
N GLY A 146 21.90 5.79 -2.17
CA GLY A 146 20.68 5.78 -2.95
C GLY A 146 20.83 4.93 -4.21
N PHE A 147 19.73 4.39 -4.73
CA PHE A 147 19.77 3.48 -5.87
C PHE A 147 20.37 4.16 -7.12
N GLU A 148 20.02 5.42 -7.34
CA GLU A 148 20.47 6.18 -8.51
C GLU A 148 21.98 6.44 -8.46
N GLU A 149 22.50 6.88 -7.31
CA GLU A 149 23.94 7.08 -7.10
C GLU A 149 24.72 5.76 -7.20
N LEU A 150 24.20 4.68 -6.62
CA LEU A 150 24.83 3.36 -6.74
C LEU A 150 24.83 2.86 -8.18
N SER A 151 23.79 3.16 -8.97
CA SER A 151 23.70 2.77 -10.37
C SER A 151 24.61 3.60 -11.29
N GLY A 152 24.88 4.86 -10.94
CA GLY A 152 25.73 5.76 -11.71
C GLY A 152 27.23 5.61 -11.41
N ALA A 153 27.60 4.86 -10.38
CA ALA A 153 29.00 4.54 -10.08
C ALA A 153 29.62 3.62 -11.14
N GLN A 154 30.95 3.68 -11.28
CA GLN A 154 31.71 2.83 -12.20
C GLN A 154 32.73 1.97 -11.44
N PRO A 155 32.64 0.62 -11.50
CA PRO A 155 31.53 -0.17 -12.06
C PRO A 155 30.23 0.02 -11.26
N PRO A 156 29.06 -0.33 -11.83
CA PRO A 156 27.77 -0.19 -11.16
C PRO A 156 27.72 -0.91 -9.81
N ARG A 157 27.24 -0.21 -8.78
CA ARG A 157 27.18 -0.68 -7.38
C ARG A 157 25.75 -0.87 -6.88
N ASN A 158 24.77 -0.92 -7.76
CA ASN A 158 23.35 -1.14 -7.45
C ASN A 158 22.95 -2.63 -7.35
N THR A 159 23.92 -3.52 -7.11
CA THR A 159 23.75 -4.97 -6.99
C THR A 159 24.49 -5.48 -5.77
N ILE A 160 24.06 -6.62 -5.21
CA ILE A 160 24.71 -7.19 -4.01
C ILE A 160 26.18 -7.48 -4.31
N ASP A 161 26.47 -8.12 -5.44
CA ASP A 161 27.84 -8.44 -5.85
C ASP A 161 28.69 -7.17 -6.04
N GLY A 162 28.11 -6.12 -6.63
CA GLY A 162 28.79 -4.83 -6.81
C GLY A 162 29.15 -4.15 -5.48
N LEU A 163 28.25 -4.17 -4.49
CA LEU A 163 28.54 -3.63 -3.16
C LEU A 163 29.53 -4.50 -2.38
N VAL A 164 29.42 -5.82 -2.51
CA VAL A 164 30.36 -6.76 -1.89
C VAL A 164 31.77 -6.57 -2.46
N ASP A 165 31.91 -6.36 -3.76
CA ASP A 165 33.18 -6.01 -4.39
C ASP A 165 33.73 -4.69 -3.83
N TYR A 166 32.89 -3.67 -3.70
CA TYR A 166 33.28 -2.38 -3.12
C TYR A 166 33.75 -2.50 -1.65
N LEU A 167 33.10 -3.35 -0.83
CA LEU A 167 33.52 -3.60 0.54
C LEU A 167 34.83 -4.41 0.64
N ASN A 168 35.16 -5.17 -0.40
CA ASN A 168 36.45 -5.85 -0.50
C ASN A 168 37.57 -4.89 -0.92
N ALA A 169 37.35 -4.14 -2.00
CA ALA A 169 38.31 -3.20 -2.58
C ALA A 169 37.58 -1.93 -3.08
N PRO A 170 37.44 -0.90 -2.24
CA PRO A 170 36.65 0.28 -2.58
C PRO A 170 37.41 1.16 -3.57
N THR A 171 36.69 1.68 -4.55
CA THR A 171 37.22 2.58 -5.58
C THR A 171 36.56 3.94 -5.51
N THR A 172 37.15 4.94 -6.15
CA THR A 172 36.44 6.20 -6.44
C THR A 172 35.19 5.95 -7.28
N TYR A 173 34.28 6.94 -7.33
CA TYR A 173 33.01 6.84 -8.06
C TYR A 173 33.18 6.56 -9.56
N ASP A 174 34.29 7.00 -10.14
CA ASP A 174 34.71 6.73 -11.52
C ASP A 174 35.49 5.41 -11.70
N GLY A 175 35.79 4.70 -10.60
CA GLY A 175 36.47 3.40 -10.61
C GLY A 175 37.99 3.46 -10.84
N LEU A 176 38.58 4.64 -10.99
CA LEU A 176 39.97 4.78 -11.43
C LEU A 176 41.01 4.66 -10.32
N LYS A 177 40.63 4.99 -9.08
CA LYS A 177 41.55 5.02 -7.94
C LYS A 177 41.03 4.15 -6.82
N ASP A 178 41.94 3.40 -6.21
CA ASP A 178 41.70 2.68 -4.97
C ASP A 178 41.66 3.68 -3.79
N ILE A 179 40.68 3.50 -2.91
CA ILE A 179 40.46 4.35 -1.74
C ILE A 179 40.45 3.55 -0.43
N SER A 180 41.02 2.34 -0.42
CA SER A 180 41.04 1.48 0.78
C SER A 180 41.67 2.14 2.01
N GLU A 181 42.59 3.10 1.83
CA GLU A 181 43.21 3.86 2.93
C GLU A 181 42.24 4.82 3.63
N VAL A 182 41.22 5.32 2.92
CA VAL A 182 40.28 6.33 3.40
C VAL A 182 38.83 5.83 3.51
N HIS A 183 38.56 4.61 3.07
CA HIS A 183 37.27 3.94 3.19
C HIS A 183 37.40 2.54 3.80
N PRO A 184 36.57 2.16 4.81
CA PRO A 184 36.60 0.83 5.39
C PRO A 184 36.44 -0.29 4.36
N SER A 185 37.36 -1.26 4.38
CA SER A 185 37.36 -2.39 3.46
C SER A 185 38.12 -3.60 4.01
N ILE A 186 37.93 -4.78 3.40
CA ILE A 186 38.70 -5.98 3.72
C ILE A 186 40.17 -5.83 3.30
N LYS A 187 40.44 -5.20 2.14
CA LYS A 187 41.80 -4.99 1.63
C LYS A 187 42.69 -4.21 2.62
N ALA A 188 42.14 -3.21 3.28
CA ALA A 188 42.84 -2.39 4.29
C ALA A 188 42.37 -2.71 5.73
N ALA A 189 42.09 -3.98 6.03
CA ALA A 189 41.66 -4.40 7.38
C ALA A 189 42.72 -4.13 8.47
N ASP A 190 43.98 -3.92 8.09
CA ASP A 190 45.04 -3.47 8.97
C ASP A 190 44.77 -2.06 9.54
N VAL A 191 44.31 -1.13 8.71
CA VAL A 191 43.94 0.24 9.13
C VAL A 191 42.52 0.33 9.66
N TRP A 192 41.64 -0.61 9.28
CA TRP A 192 40.23 -0.65 9.68
C TRP A 192 39.90 -1.83 10.63
N PRO A 193 40.09 -1.71 11.96
CA PRO A 193 39.88 -2.81 12.91
C PRO A 193 38.50 -3.49 12.83
N LYS A 194 37.44 -2.72 12.53
CA LYS A 194 36.07 -3.26 12.41
C LYS A 194 35.90 -4.23 11.24
N MET A 195 36.76 -4.14 10.22
CA MET A 195 36.69 -4.99 9.03
C MET A 195 37.44 -6.31 9.21
N ARG A 196 38.38 -6.42 10.17
CA ARG A 196 39.23 -7.60 10.39
C ARG A 196 38.46 -8.89 10.69
N THR A 197 37.30 -8.76 11.32
CA THR A 197 36.47 -9.89 11.74
C THR A 197 35.30 -10.15 10.80
N MET A 198 35.10 -9.30 9.78
CA MET A 198 33.99 -9.44 8.85
C MET A 198 34.24 -10.60 7.90
N LYS A 199 33.23 -11.46 7.75
CA LYS A 199 33.25 -12.56 6.80
C LYS A 199 32.53 -12.17 5.52
N GLN A 200 32.75 -12.94 4.47
CA GLN A 200 32.07 -12.76 3.19
C GLN A 200 30.53 -12.73 3.32
N LYS A 201 29.97 -13.56 4.23
CA LYS A 201 28.54 -13.55 4.52
C LYS A 201 28.08 -12.25 5.18
N ASP A 202 28.90 -11.65 6.05
CA ASP A 202 28.56 -10.39 6.71
C ASP A 202 28.52 -9.24 5.70
N LEU A 203 29.45 -9.24 4.73
CA LEU A 203 29.44 -8.29 3.62
C LEU A 203 28.17 -8.45 2.77
N TYR A 204 27.80 -9.70 2.44
CA TYR A 204 26.59 -10.00 1.67
C TYR A 204 25.33 -9.51 2.39
N ASP A 205 25.14 -9.87 3.66
CA ASP A 205 23.94 -9.51 4.44
C ASP A 205 23.85 -7.98 4.63
N MET A 206 25.00 -7.29 4.75
CA MET A 206 25.05 -5.83 4.85
C MET A 206 24.72 -5.14 3.52
N SER A 207 25.29 -5.61 2.41
CA SER A 207 24.98 -5.12 1.06
C SER A 207 23.51 -5.32 0.71
N ALA A 208 22.97 -6.49 1.05
CA ALA A 208 21.55 -6.80 0.89
C ALA A 208 20.66 -5.82 1.67
N TYR A 209 21.03 -5.47 2.92
CA TYR A 209 20.32 -4.47 3.71
C TYR A 209 20.35 -3.07 3.07
N ILE A 210 21.49 -2.63 2.55
CA ILE A 210 21.61 -1.32 1.86
C ILE A 210 20.63 -1.25 0.68
N LEU A 211 20.58 -2.28 -0.15
CA LEU A 211 19.66 -2.33 -1.28
C LEU A 211 18.20 -2.48 -0.85
N TYR A 212 17.92 -3.26 0.19
CA TYR A 212 16.57 -3.40 0.73
C TYR A 212 15.99 -2.05 1.21
N GLN A 213 16.82 -1.19 1.81
CA GLN A 213 16.36 0.15 2.19
C GLN A 213 16.04 1.05 0.99
N ASN A 214 16.76 0.91 -0.13
CA ASN A 214 16.45 1.63 -1.36
C ASN A 214 15.05 1.33 -1.90
N PHE A 215 14.58 0.09 -1.78
CA PHE A 215 13.24 -0.29 -2.25
C PHE A 215 12.15 -0.03 -1.21
N THR A 216 12.47 -0.10 0.08
CA THR A 216 11.47 0.05 1.16
C THR A 216 11.17 1.51 1.48
N ILE A 217 12.18 2.38 1.44
CA ILE A 217 12.05 3.80 1.79
C ILE A 217 12.88 4.70 0.85
N PRO A 218 12.61 4.68 -0.48
CA PRO A 218 13.46 5.33 -1.48
C PRO A 218 13.67 6.83 -1.24
N GLU A 219 12.64 7.56 -0.80
CA GLU A 219 12.75 9.01 -0.57
C GLU A 219 13.56 9.37 0.68
N LYS A 220 13.50 8.52 1.72
CA LYS A 220 14.18 8.76 2.99
C LYS A 220 15.63 8.28 2.97
N TRP A 221 15.87 7.18 2.26
CA TRP A 221 17.19 6.58 2.15
C TRP A 221 18.04 7.34 1.13
N GLY A 222 19.07 8.03 1.58
CA GLY A 222 19.91 8.89 0.74
C GLY A 222 19.41 10.34 0.62
N GLY A 223 18.13 10.62 0.87
CA GLY A 223 17.55 11.96 0.78
C GLY A 223 18.04 12.97 1.84
N GLY A 224 18.72 12.50 2.88
CA GLY A 224 19.28 13.36 3.93
C GLY A 224 18.21 14.04 4.79
N LYS A 225 18.58 15.17 5.43
CA LYS A 225 17.75 15.83 6.46
C LYS A 225 16.41 16.39 5.96
N GLN A 226 16.18 16.46 4.64
CA GLN A 226 14.95 17.01 4.08
C GLN A 226 13.75 16.05 4.24
N TYR A 227 14.01 14.76 4.46
CA TYR A 227 12.99 13.70 4.49
C TYR A 227 12.81 13.03 5.87
N TYR A 228 13.46 13.57 6.91
CA TYR A 228 13.36 13.14 8.31
C TYR A 228 12.35 13.98 9.08
#